data_AF-A0A1A8WVR6-F1
#
_entry.id   AF-A0A1A8WVR6-F1
#
_cell.length_a   1.000
_cell.length_b   1.000
_cell.length_c   1.000
_cell.angle_alpha   90.00
_cell.angle_beta   90.00
_cell.angle_gamma   90.00
#
_symmetry.space_group_name_H-M   'P 1'
#
loop_
_entity.id
_entity.type
_entity.pdbx_description
1 polymer ?
#
loop_
_entity_poly.entity_id
_entity_poly.type
_entity_poly.pdbx_seq_one_letter_code
_entity_poly.pdbx_strand_id
1 'polypeptide(L)'
;MNIYIFLLIEILGIHIFIKCSAECVKENYPDHIEKITTRNRGECPYKLIYKPLPKGIVIEDVIELLNIEFQATIYFLFLELLPLNKHKADKTDKRELFSRISFDYLELPILYFMKHLGYSFKDERSRNSCINRMKKRLDLIVIEGILTKEYCERAQKYFWIEQRVIEEMSVKVFKEKTDDKQRNMCQNELAIKSLISKLERGRSI
;
A
#
# COMPACT_ATOMS: atom_id res chain seq x y z
N MET A 1 19.11 -4.47 0.39
CA MET A 1 17.92 -5.35 0.32
C MET A 1 18.13 -6.44 -0.75
N ASN A 2 17.57 -7.65 -0.64
CA ASN A 2 17.71 -8.66 -1.73
C ASN A 2 17.07 -8.09 -3.02
N ILE A 3 17.82 -8.11 -4.12
CA ILE A 3 17.43 -7.50 -5.40
C ILE A 3 16.11 -8.07 -5.97
N TYR A 4 15.78 -9.32 -5.64
CA TYR A 4 14.54 -9.95 -6.08
C TYR A 4 13.32 -9.47 -5.28
N ILE A 5 13.50 -9.13 -4.01
CA ILE A 5 12.46 -8.43 -3.21
C ILE A 5 12.23 -7.06 -3.82
N PHE A 6 13.30 -6.34 -4.13
CA PHE A 6 13.22 -5.02 -4.77
C PHE A 6 12.40 -5.08 -6.07
N LEU A 7 12.76 -5.98 -6.98
CA LEU A 7 12.10 -6.16 -8.28
C LEU A 7 10.62 -6.60 -8.12
N LEU A 8 10.35 -7.55 -7.22
CA LEU A 8 8.99 -8.05 -6.97
C LEU A 8 8.06 -6.92 -6.50
N ILE A 9 8.53 -6.08 -5.57
CA ILE A 9 7.73 -4.98 -5.03
C ILE A 9 7.50 -3.89 -6.10
N GLU A 10 8.49 -3.62 -6.97
CA GLU A 10 8.31 -2.66 -8.08
C GLU A 10 7.29 -3.13 -9.14
N ILE A 11 7.28 -4.41 -9.48
CA ILE A 11 6.35 -5.00 -10.47
C ILE A 11 4.92 -5.06 -9.95
N LEU A 12 4.74 -5.38 -8.66
CA LEU A 12 3.42 -5.52 -8.03
C LEU A 12 2.70 -4.18 -7.83
N GLY A 13 3.44 -3.12 -7.49
CA GLY A 13 2.87 -1.77 -7.43
C GLY A 13 2.33 -1.25 -8.77
N ILE A 14 2.72 -1.86 -9.89
CA ILE A 14 2.14 -1.59 -11.23
C ILE A 14 0.86 -2.42 -11.44
N HIS A 15 0.91 -3.73 -11.17
CA HIS A 15 -0.16 -4.66 -11.58
C HIS A 15 -1.47 -4.52 -10.80
N ILE A 16 -1.40 -4.26 -9.48
CA ILE A 16 -2.61 -4.14 -8.65
C ILE A 16 -3.38 -2.86 -9.01
N PHE A 17 -2.68 -1.78 -9.32
CA PHE A 17 -3.31 -0.52 -9.72
C PHE A 17 -3.85 -0.52 -11.16
N ILE A 18 -3.23 -1.26 -12.09
CA ILE A 18 -3.78 -1.47 -13.44
C ILE A 18 -5.11 -2.24 -13.38
N LYS A 19 -5.25 -3.19 -12.43
CA LYS A 19 -6.51 -3.92 -12.23
C LYS A 19 -7.57 -3.05 -11.55
N CYS A 20 -7.18 -2.21 -10.57
CA CYS A 20 -8.08 -1.21 -9.95
C CYS A 20 -8.65 -0.19 -10.95
N SER A 21 -7.87 0.25 -11.95
CA SER A 21 -8.36 1.16 -13.00
C SER A 21 -9.28 0.46 -14.02
N ALA A 22 -9.17 -0.86 -14.17
CA ALA A 22 -10.04 -1.65 -15.04
C ALA A 22 -11.35 -2.10 -14.37
N GLU A 23 -11.40 -2.21 -13.03
CA GLU A 23 -12.57 -2.64 -12.24
C GLU A 23 -13.31 -1.50 -11.53
N CYS A 24 -12.93 -0.23 -11.73
CA CYS A 24 -13.72 0.95 -11.33
C CYS A 24 -15.00 1.10 -12.20
N VAL A 25 -15.82 0.04 -12.30
CA VAL A 25 -17.19 0.15 -12.74
C VAL A 25 -18.00 0.72 -11.59
N LYS A 26 -18.62 1.85 -11.87
CA LYS A 26 -19.42 2.67 -10.96
C LYS A 26 -20.65 1.89 -10.50
N GLU A 27 -20.55 1.14 -9.40
CA GLU A 27 -21.72 0.60 -8.73
C GLU A 27 -22.28 1.66 -7.77
N ASN A 28 -23.46 2.20 -8.13
CA ASN A 28 -24.27 3.04 -7.25
C ASN A 28 -24.88 2.15 -6.17
N TYR A 29 -24.54 2.37 -4.89
CA TYR A 29 -25.23 1.74 -3.76
C TYR A 29 -25.35 2.69 -2.57
N PRO A 30 -26.36 2.47 -1.70
CA PRO A 30 -27.22 3.50 -1.21
C PRO A 30 -26.61 4.22 -0.01
N ASP A 31 -27.02 5.49 0.11
CA ASP A 31 -26.87 6.29 1.32
C ASP A 31 -27.23 5.46 2.54
N HIS A 32 -26.37 5.47 3.56
CA HIS A 32 -26.64 5.47 5.01
C HIS A 32 -25.34 5.08 5.73
N ILE A 33 -24.46 6.06 5.97
CA ILE A 33 -23.39 5.92 6.96
C ILE A 33 -23.66 6.93 8.06
N GLU A 34 -24.02 6.40 9.22
CA GLU A 34 -24.21 7.17 10.44
C GLU A 34 -22.93 7.92 10.83
N LYS A 35 -23.15 9.17 11.22
CA LYS A 35 -22.14 10.09 11.73
C LYS A 35 -21.53 9.54 13.01
N ILE A 36 -20.21 9.38 13.04
CA ILE A 36 -19.45 9.42 14.29
C ILE A 36 -18.45 10.56 14.22
N THR A 37 -18.78 11.61 14.97
CA THR A 37 -17.92 12.70 15.41
C THR A 37 -16.97 12.20 16.49
N THR A 38 -15.68 12.52 16.40
CA THR A 38 -14.90 13.06 17.54
C THR A 38 -13.50 13.49 17.10
N ARG A 39 -13.13 14.70 17.53
CA ARG A 39 -11.74 15.19 17.61
C ARG A 39 -10.99 14.34 18.63
N ASN A 40 -9.92 13.65 18.24
CA ASN A 40 -8.91 13.16 19.17
C ASN A 40 -7.52 13.48 18.63
N ARG A 41 -6.75 14.27 19.40
CA ARG A 41 -5.29 14.31 19.34
C ARG A 41 -4.82 13.10 20.14
N GLY A 42 -4.33 12.06 19.48
CA GLY A 42 -3.81 10.85 20.13
C GLY A 42 -4.11 9.60 19.31
N GLU A 43 -3.05 9.00 18.78
CA GLU A 43 -3.00 7.77 17.97
C GLU A 43 -3.83 7.73 16.68
N CYS A 44 -3.22 7.27 15.57
CA CYS A 44 -3.92 7.07 14.31
C CYS A 44 -4.99 5.98 14.49
N PRO A 45 -6.30 6.28 14.38
CA PRO A 45 -7.34 5.26 14.52
C PRO A 45 -7.37 4.31 13.30
N TYR A 46 -6.65 4.66 12.23
CA TYR A 46 -6.57 3.91 10.98
C TYR A 46 -5.22 3.19 10.92
N LYS A 47 -5.18 1.97 11.45
CA LYS A 47 -4.04 1.05 11.34
C LYS A 47 -4.38 -0.05 10.35
N LEU A 48 -3.42 -0.49 9.54
CA LEU A 48 -3.62 -1.74 8.80
C LEU A 48 -3.58 -2.90 9.79
N ILE A 49 -4.73 -3.51 10.06
CA ILE A 49 -4.78 -4.77 10.78
C ILE A 49 -4.38 -5.87 9.78
N TYR A 50 -3.08 -6.13 9.73
CA TYR A 50 -2.47 -7.14 8.88
C TYR A 50 -1.76 -8.18 9.74
N LYS A 51 -2.05 -9.46 9.50
CA LYS A 51 -1.33 -10.59 10.11
C LYS A 51 -0.38 -11.18 9.07
N PRO A 52 0.95 -11.03 9.21
CA PRO A 52 1.91 -11.63 8.29
C PRO A 52 1.76 -13.15 8.17
N LEU A 53 2.23 -13.72 7.06
CA LEU A 53 2.51 -15.16 7.01
C LEU A 53 3.45 -15.57 8.17
N PRO A 54 3.34 -16.81 8.69
CA PRO A 54 4.19 -17.27 9.78
C PRO A 54 5.69 -17.05 9.54
N LYS A 55 6.42 -16.63 10.58
CA LYS A 55 7.88 -16.51 10.55
C LYS A 55 8.51 -17.85 10.16
N GLY A 56 9.49 -17.81 9.26
CA GLY A 56 10.13 -19.01 8.68
C GLY A 56 9.56 -19.44 7.33
N ILE A 57 8.34 -19.02 6.99
CA ILE A 57 7.79 -19.15 5.63
C ILE A 57 8.20 -17.95 4.78
N VAL A 58 8.08 -16.75 5.33
CA VAL A 58 8.53 -15.49 4.72
C VAL A 58 9.75 -14.98 5.47
N ILE A 59 10.71 -14.41 4.72
CA ILE A 59 11.92 -13.79 5.27
C ILE A 59 11.52 -12.58 6.13
N GLU A 60 12.10 -12.46 7.32
CA GLU A 60 11.80 -11.40 8.28
C GLU A 60 11.98 -9.98 7.69
N ASP A 61 13.07 -9.75 6.96
CA ASP A 61 13.33 -8.51 6.21
C ASP A 61 12.17 -8.10 5.30
N VAL A 62 11.47 -9.07 4.67
CA VAL A 62 10.30 -8.78 3.81
C VAL A 62 9.14 -8.29 4.65
N ILE A 63 8.85 -8.97 5.77
CA ILE A 63 7.74 -8.63 6.66
C ILE A 63 7.93 -7.23 7.24
N GLU A 64 9.12 -6.93 7.74
CA GLU A 64 9.43 -5.65 8.39
C GLU A 64 9.35 -4.49 7.40
N LEU A 65 9.93 -4.66 6.21
CA LEU A 65 9.89 -3.63 5.17
C LEU A 65 8.46 -3.35 4.69
N LEU A 66 7.67 -4.39 4.44
CA LEU A 66 6.28 -4.22 4.02
C LEU A 66 5.44 -3.57 5.13
N ASN A 67 5.66 -3.95 6.39
CA ASN A 67 4.97 -3.31 7.51
C ASN A 67 5.27 -1.80 7.57
N ILE A 68 6.53 -1.38 7.39
CA ILE A 68 6.85 0.06 7.34
C ILE A 68 6.15 0.71 6.15
N GLU A 69 6.32 0.17 4.95
CA GLU A 69 5.81 0.77 3.72
C GLU A 69 4.29 0.96 3.74
N PHE A 70 3.54 -0.10 4.09
CA PHE A 70 2.08 -0.05 4.08
C PHE A 70 1.50 0.74 5.26
N GLN A 71 2.07 0.63 6.46
CA GLN A 71 1.61 1.44 7.60
C GLN A 71 1.90 2.92 7.37
N ALA A 72 3.06 3.27 6.81
CA ALA A 72 3.40 4.64 6.44
C ALA A 72 2.46 5.18 5.35
N THR A 73 2.13 4.36 4.34
CA THR A 73 1.18 4.74 3.28
C THR A 73 -0.21 5.05 3.86
N ILE A 74 -0.71 4.18 4.74
CA ILE A 74 -2.05 4.33 5.34
C ILE A 74 -2.10 5.50 6.29
N TYR A 75 -1.07 5.66 7.13
CA TYR A 75 -0.93 6.81 8.00
C TYR A 75 -1.02 8.11 7.19
N PHE A 76 -0.27 8.20 6.09
CA PHE A 76 -0.28 9.38 5.23
C PHE A 76 -1.64 9.61 4.57
N LEU A 77 -2.26 8.56 4.03
CA LEU A 77 -3.57 8.65 3.38
C LEU A 77 -4.64 9.20 4.33
N PHE A 78 -4.71 8.69 5.56
CA PHE A 78 -5.78 9.01 6.49
C PHE A 78 -5.53 10.27 7.34
N LEU A 79 -4.27 10.58 7.68
CA LEU A 79 -3.95 11.71 8.54
C LEU A 79 -3.47 12.94 7.79
N GLU A 80 -2.87 12.79 6.61
CA GLU A 80 -2.39 13.92 5.82
C GLU A 80 -3.37 14.26 4.69
N LEU A 81 -3.77 13.28 3.87
CA LEU A 81 -4.55 13.56 2.66
C LEU A 81 -6.06 13.69 2.90
N LEU A 82 -6.67 12.75 3.62
CA LEU A 82 -8.12 12.74 3.86
C LEU A 82 -8.62 14.04 4.55
N PRO A 83 -7.94 14.60 5.57
CA PRO A 83 -8.39 15.83 6.21
C PRO A 83 -8.36 17.04 5.27
N LEU A 84 -7.36 17.14 4.38
CA LEU A 84 -7.27 18.22 3.40
C LEU A 84 -8.46 18.23 2.43
N ASN A 85 -9.01 17.06 2.12
CA ASN A 85 -10.21 16.96 1.29
C ASN A 85 -11.50 17.38 2.02
N LYS A 86 -11.58 17.22 3.35
CA LYS A 86 -12.77 17.58 4.15
C LYS A 86 -13.02 19.08 4.24
N HIS A 87 -11.99 19.90 4.05
CA HIS A 87 -12.07 21.36 4.19
C HIS A 87 -12.54 22.07 2.91
N LYS A 88 -12.77 21.35 1.80
CA LYS A 88 -13.16 21.93 0.51
C LYS A 88 -14.37 21.22 -0.06
N ALA A 89 -15.53 21.42 0.57
CA ALA A 89 -16.78 20.74 0.22
C ALA A 89 -17.20 20.87 -1.26
N ASP A 90 -16.68 21.82 -2.04
CA ASP A 90 -17.10 22.00 -3.44
C ASP A 90 -15.98 22.19 -4.49
N LYS A 91 -14.69 22.26 -4.09
CA LYS A 91 -13.55 22.43 -5.01
C LYS A 91 -12.25 21.90 -4.41
N THR A 92 -12.13 20.60 -4.16
CA THR A 92 -10.81 20.05 -3.80
C THR A 92 -9.86 20.24 -4.97
N ASP A 93 -8.96 21.21 -4.85
CA ASP A 93 -7.86 21.36 -5.78
C ASP A 93 -6.92 20.17 -5.58
N LYS A 94 -7.00 19.20 -6.50
CA LYS A 94 -6.09 18.03 -6.51
C LYS A 94 -4.63 18.46 -6.53
N ARG A 95 -4.29 19.68 -6.99
CA ARG A 95 -2.91 20.21 -6.93
C ARG A 95 -2.39 20.28 -5.51
N GLU A 96 -3.21 20.64 -4.52
CA GLU A 96 -2.80 20.67 -3.11
C GLU A 96 -2.59 19.27 -2.56
N LEU A 97 -3.43 18.30 -2.97
CA LEU A 97 -3.21 16.90 -2.61
C LEU A 97 -1.90 16.37 -3.20
N PHE A 98 -1.64 16.63 -4.49
CA PHE A 98 -0.39 16.20 -5.13
C PHE A 98 0.84 16.92 -4.57
N SER A 99 0.74 18.21 -4.21
CA SER A 99 1.85 18.92 -3.58
C SER A 99 2.17 18.37 -2.20
N ARG A 100 1.17 17.82 -1.48
CA ARG A 100 1.37 17.12 -0.22
C ARG A 100 2.07 15.78 -0.41
N ILE A 101 1.83 15.08 -1.53
CA ILE A 101 2.53 13.83 -1.89
C ILE A 101 3.92 14.16 -2.47
N SER A 102 4.76 14.83 -1.67
CA SER A 102 6.16 15.10 -1.96
C SER A 102 7.08 14.15 -1.19
N PHE A 103 8.32 14.03 -1.65
CA PHE A 103 9.31 13.13 -1.06
C PHE A 103 9.54 13.44 0.43
N ASP A 104 9.74 14.71 0.78
CA ASP A 104 10.00 15.17 2.14
C ASP A 104 8.86 14.84 3.10
N TYR A 105 7.60 15.01 2.66
CA TYR A 105 6.44 14.70 3.49
C TYR A 105 6.25 13.19 3.67
N LEU A 106 6.58 12.39 2.66
CA LEU A 106 6.48 10.94 2.71
C LEU A 106 7.60 10.28 3.55
N GLU A 107 8.73 10.96 3.72
CA GLU A 107 9.82 10.46 4.58
C GLU A 107 9.43 10.48 6.07
N LEU A 108 8.65 11.46 6.51
CA LEU A 108 8.21 11.59 7.92
C LEU A 108 7.51 10.34 8.48
N PRO A 109 6.46 9.78 7.85
CA PRO A 109 5.83 8.56 8.35
C PRO A 109 6.75 7.35 8.29
N ILE A 110 7.68 7.28 7.33
CA ILE A 110 8.67 6.19 7.26
C ILE A 110 9.59 6.24 8.49
N LEU A 111 10.15 7.40 8.81
CA LEU A 111 11.00 7.58 9.99
C LEU A 111 10.26 7.24 11.28
N TYR A 112 8.98 7.63 11.37
CA TYR A 112 8.11 7.26 12.49
C TYR A 112 8.02 5.73 12.63
N PHE A 113 7.65 5.00 11.58
CA PHE A 113 7.47 3.55 11.66
C PHE A 113 8.79 2.77 11.77
N MET A 114 9.89 3.25 11.20
CA MET A 114 11.23 2.69 11.43
C MET A 114 11.57 2.67 12.93
N LYS A 115 11.37 3.80 13.62
CA LYS A 115 11.61 3.91 15.05
C LYS A 115 10.69 3.01 15.87
N HIS A 116 9.41 2.92 15.52
CA HIS A 116 8.42 2.13 16.27
C HIS A 116 8.55 0.62 16.05
N LEU A 117 9.00 0.20 14.87
CA LEU A 117 9.13 -1.21 14.49
C LEU A 117 10.57 -1.74 14.66
N GLY A 118 11.53 -0.87 14.98
CA GLY A 118 12.92 -1.27 15.22
C GLY A 118 13.69 -1.68 13.97
N TYR A 119 13.25 -1.26 12.79
CA TYR A 119 13.87 -1.61 11.51
C TYR A 119 14.53 -0.40 10.85
N SER A 120 15.70 -0.66 10.25
CA SER A 120 16.46 0.33 9.48
C SER A 120 16.68 -0.15 8.05
N PHE A 121 16.49 0.73 7.07
CA PHE A 121 16.87 0.44 5.70
C PHE A 121 18.38 0.20 5.61
N LYS A 122 18.78 -0.83 4.85
CA LYS A 122 20.19 -1.18 4.63
C LYS A 122 20.92 -0.14 3.77
N ASP A 123 20.19 0.56 2.91
CA ASP A 123 20.75 1.49 1.94
C ASP A 123 19.71 2.56 1.53
N GLU A 124 20.21 3.74 1.14
CA GLU A 124 19.39 4.88 0.72
C GLU A 124 18.54 4.55 -0.52
N ARG A 125 19.07 3.74 -1.44
CA ARG A 125 18.33 3.32 -2.64
C ARG A 125 17.05 2.58 -2.28
N SER A 126 17.11 1.66 -1.30
CA SER A 126 15.96 0.90 -0.81
C SER A 126 14.94 1.82 -0.13
N ARG A 127 15.40 2.79 0.67
CA ARG A 127 14.54 3.81 1.29
C ARG A 127 13.83 4.65 0.23
N ASN A 128 14.57 5.18 -0.74
CA ASN A 128 14.01 6.04 -1.78
C ASN A 128 13.01 5.29 -2.66
N SER A 129 13.24 4.01 -2.89
CA SER A 129 12.31 3.16 -3.62
C SER A 129 11.04 2.87 -2.84
N CYS A 130 11.12 2.73 -1.51
CA CYS A 130 9.94 2.68 -0.64
C CYS A 130 9.10 3.96 -0.78
N ILE A 131 9.73 5.14 -0.68
CA ILE A 131 9.05 6.44 -0.84
C ILE A 131 8.39 6.55 -2.22
N ASN A 132 9.09 6.17 -3.29
CA ASN A 132 8.54 6.21 -4.66
C ASN A 132 7.30 5.32 -4.81
N ARG A 133 7.29 4.14 -4.17
CA ARG A 133 6.12 3.26 -4.19
C ARG A 133 4.97 3.85 -3.38
N MET A 134 5.22 4.36 -2.18
CA MET A 134 4.22 5.08 -1.40
C MET A 134 3.60 6.21 -2.22
N LYS A 135 4.44 7.06 -2.83
CA LYS A 135 4.02 8.15 -3.71
C LYS A 135 3.11 7.64 -4.82
N LYS A 136 3.54 6.62 -5.56
CA LYS A 136 2.77 6.05 -6.66
C LYS A 136 1.38 5.58 -6.22
N ARG A 137 1.29 4.87 -5.09
CA ARG A 137 0.00 4.41 -4.54
C ARG A 137 -0.93 5.59 -4.23
N LEU A 138 -0.39 6.61 -3.56
CA LEU A 138 -1.16 7.78 -3.14
C LEU A 138 -1.58 8.63 -4.35
N ASP A 139 -0.69 8.83 -5.33
CA ASP A 139 -0.98 9.56 -6.56
C ASP A 139 -2.16 8.90 -7.28
N LEU A 140 -2.16 7.56 -7.41
CA LEU A 140 -3.24 6.82 -8.06
C LEU A 140 -4.57 6.96 -7.31
N ILE A 141 -4.56 6.87 -5.98
CA ILE A 141 -5.76 7.10 -5.17
C ILE A 141 -6.33 8.50 -5.43
N VAL A 142 -5.47 9.53 -5.48
CA VAL A 142 -5.88 10.93 -5.71
C VAL A 142 -6.34 11.16 -7.15
N ILE A 143 -5.73 10.51 -8.15
CA ILE A 143 -6.15 10.58 -9.55
C ILE A 143 -7.57 10.04 -9.71
N GLU A 144 -7.81 8.83 -9.21
CA GLU A 144 -9.02 8.04 -9.50
C GLU A 144 -10.26 8.52 -8.72
N GLY A 145 -10.08 9.15 -7.56
CA GLY A 145 -11.21 9.40 -6.65
C GLY A 145 -11.25 10.77 -5.99
N ILE A 146 -12.37 11.00 -5.32
CA ILE A 146 -12.52 12.01 -4.28
C ILE A 146 -12.21 11.32 -2.96
N LEU A 147 -11.32 11.88 -2.14
CA LEU A 147 -10.91 11.27 -0.88
C LEU A 147 -12.02 11.37 0.18
N THR A 148 -12.98 10.45 0.11
CA THR A 148 -13.91 10.19 1.22
C THR A 148 -13.32 9.16 2.17
N LYS A 149 -13.88 9.05 3.37
CA LYS A 149 -13.43 8.05 4.34
C LYS A 149 -13.63 6.64 3.77
N GLU A 150 -14.78 6.39 3.17
CA GLU A 150 -15.18 5.13 2.56
C GLU A 150 -14.25 4.75 1.40
N TYR A 151 -13.85 5.74 0.59
CA TYR A 151 -12.90 5.52 -0.49
C TYR A 151 -11.51 5.16 0.04
N CYS A 152 -11.01 5.85 1.07
CA CYS A 152 -9.74 5.50 1.71
C CYS A 152 -9.78 4.11 2.39
N GLU A 153 -10.90 3.73 3.00
CA GLU A 153 -11.09 2.39 3.58
C GLU A 153 -11.11 1.29 2.51
N ARG A 154 -11.69 1.56 1.33
CA ARG A 154 -11.55 0.66 0.17
C ARG A 154 -10.10 0.55 -0.30
N ALA A 155 -9.39 1.67 -0.42
CA ALA A 155 -7.96 1.67 -0.76
C ALA A 155 -7.13 0.84 0.23
N GLN A 156 -7.46 0.91 1.53
CA GLN A 156 -6.81 0.10 2.56
C GLN A 156 -6.99 -1.42 2.35
N LYS A 157 -8.15 -1.86 1.85
CA LYS A 157 -8.37 -3.28 1.51
C LYS A 157 -7.46 -3.73 0.36
N TYR A 158 -7.22 -2.87 -0.62
CA TYR A 158 -6.27 -3.16 -1.71
C TYR A 158 -4.83 -3.21 -1.24
N PHE A 159 -4.43 -2.31 -0.33
CA PHE A 159 -3.12 -2.37 0.31
C PHE A 159 -2.90 -3.70 1.04
N TRP A 160 -3.94 -4.24 1.69
CA TRP A 160 -3.88 -5.56 2.30
C TRP A 160 -3.62 -6.66 1.26
N ILE A 161 -4.34 -6.64 0.13
CA ILE A 161 -4.13 -7.60 -0.97
C ILE A 161 -2.70 -7.49 -1.49
N GLU A 162 -2.24 -6.27 -1.77
CA GLU A 162 -0.90 -6.03 -2.28
C GLU A 162 0.18 -6.56 -1.34
N GLN A 163 0.08 -6.24 -0.05
CA GLN A 163 1.01 -6.75 0.95
C GLN A 163 1.03 -8.28 0.98
N ARG A 164 -0.15 -8.93 0.93
CA ARG A 164 -0.27 -10.39 0.91
C ARG A 164 0.35 -11.01 -0.34
N VAL A 165 0.11 -10.42 -1.51
CA VAL A 165 0.65 -10.93 -2.78
C VAL A 165 2.17 -10.84 -2.77
N ILE A 166 2.75 -9.74 -2.26
CA ILE A 166 4.20 -9.60 -2.13
C ILE A 166 4.75 -10.69 -1.19
N GLU A 167 4.14 -10.90 -0.03
CA GLU A 167 4.56 -11.96 0.90
C GLU A 167 4.52 -13.34 0.23
N GLU A 168 3.40 -13.72 -0.38
CA GLU A 168 3.24 -15.03 -1.02
C GLU A 168 4.17 -15.22 -2.23
N MET A 169 4.35 -14.19 -3.04
CA MET A 169 5.28 -14.24 -4.16
C MET A 169 6.73 -14.31 -3.70
N SER A 170 7.09 -13.66 -2.58
CA SER A 170 8.44 -13.76 -2.02
C SER A 170 8.78 -15.21 -1.67
N VAL A 171 7.84 -15.97 -1.09
CA VAL A 171 8.03 -17.40 -0.81
C VAL A 171 8.32 -18.19 -2.08
N LYS A 172 7.59 -17.91 -3.17
CA LYS A 172 7.79 -18.60 -4.45
C LYS A 172 9.13 -18.26 -5.06
N VAL A 173 9.52 -16.98 -5.03
CA VAL A 173 10.83 -16.51 -5.51
C VAL A 173 11.95 -17.20 -4.74
N PHE A 174 11.91 -17.22 -3.41
CA PHE A 174 12.98 -17.81 -2.59
C PHE A 174 13.07 -19.34 -2.64
N LYS A 175 12.05 -20.01 -3.20
CA LYS A 175 12.13 -21.45 -3.49
C LYS A 175 12.90 -21.77 -4.76
N GLU A 176 13.09 -20.81 -5.65
CA GLU A 176 13.84 -21.01 -6.89
C GLU A 176 15.35 -21.09 -6.62
N LYS A 177 16.01 -22.07 -7.24
CA LYS A 177 17.41 -22.43 -6.96
C LYS A 177 18.46 -21.56 -7.66
N THR A 178 18.05 -20.78 -8.66
CA THR A 178 18.95 -20.03 -9.53
C THR A 178 18.44 -18.61 -9.73
N ASP A 179 19.34 -17.66 -9.81
CA ASP A 179 19.08 -16.23 -10.02
C ASP A 179 18.11 -15.95 -11.18
N ASP A 180 18.31 -16.58 -12.34
CA ASP A 180 17.42 -16.39 -13.51
C ASP A 180 15.99 -16.85 -13.22
N LYS A 181 15.82 -17.96 -12.51
CA LYS A 181 14.50 -18.46 -12.11
C LYS A 181 13.86 -17.58 -11.05
N GLN A 182 14.64 -17.06 -10.10
CA GLN A 182 14.16 -16.09 -9.12
C GLN A 182 13.64 -14.82 -9.82
N ARG A 183 14.41 -14.29 -10.77
CA ARG A 183 14.01 -13.12 -11.58
C ARG A 183 12.73 -13.38 -12.39
N ASN A 184 12.66 -14.52 -13.07
CA ASN A 184 11.48 -14.90 -13.83
C ASN A 184 10.24 -15.07 -12.94
N MET A 185 10.42 -15.61 -11.73
CA MET A 185 9.33 -15.76 -10.75
C MET A 185 8.86 -14.41 -10.22
N CYS A 186 9.76 -13.44 -9.99
CA CYS A 186 9.38 -12.07 -9.62
C CYS A 186 8.47 -11.41 -10.67
N GLN A 187 8.67 -11.76 -11.95
CA GLN A 187 7.94 -11.23 -13.10
C GLN A 187 6.77 -12.11 -13.56
N ASN A 188 6.44 -13.17 -12.82
CA ASN A 188 5.43 -14.13 -13.23
C ASN A 188 4.01 -13.55 -13.08
N GLU A 189 3.55 -12.84 -14.11
CA GLU A 189 2.24 -12.19 -14.14
C GLU A 189 1.09 -13.16 -13.91
N LEU A 190 1.17 -14.38 -14.45
CA LEU A 190 0.11 -15.39 -14.30
C LEU A 190 -0.02 -15.81 -12.83
N ALA A 191 1.10 -16.03 -12.15
CA ALA A 191 1.12 -16.34 -10.73
C ALA A 191 0.57 -15.18 -9.90
N ILE A 192 0.95 -13.94 -10.23
CA ILE A 192 0.50 -12.72 -9.55
C ILE A 192 -1.02 -12.54 -9.74
N LYS A 193 -1.52 -12.56 -10.97
CA LYS A 193 -2.95 -12.40 -11.32
C LYS A 193 -3.80 -13.49 -10.66
N SER A 194 -3.30 -14.73 -10.62
CA SER A 194 -3.98 -15.84 -9.94
C SER A 194 -4.07 -15.62 -8.43
N LEU A 195 -3.02 -15.10 -7.78
CA LEU A 195 -3.05 -14.79 -6.35
C LEU A 195 -4.02 -13.65 -6.05
N ILE A 196 -3.97 -12.55 -6.80
CA ILE A 196 -4.88 -11.41 -6.66
C ILE A 196 -6.34 -11.88 -6.74
N SER A 197 -6.69 -12.62 -7.80
CA SER A 197 -8.05 -13.14 -8.01
C SER A 197 -8.53 -14.06 -6.89
N LYS A 198 -7.64 -14.83 -6.26
CA LYS A 198 -7.99 -15.67 -5.10
C LYS A 198 -8.25 -14.83 -3.85
N LEU A 199 -7.43 -13.81 -3.62
CA LEU A 199 -7.51 -12.94 -2.44
C LEU A 199 -8.73 -12.00 -2.50
N GLU A 200 -9.05 -11.47 -3.68
CA GLU A 200 -10.26 -10.66 -3.93
C GLU A 200 -11.53 -11.47 -3.61
N ARG A 201 -11.68 -12.65 -4.23
CA ARG A 201 -12.81 -13.57 -3.97
C ARG A 201 -12.93 -13.95 -2.50
N GLY A 202 -11.82 -14.24 -1.83
CA GLY A 202 -11.81 -14.63 -0.41
C GLY A 202 -12.21 -13.51 0.55
N ARG A 203 -12.17 -12.23 0.11
CA ARG A 203 -12.51 -11.07 0.94
C ARG A 203 -13.73 -10.29 0.44
N SER A 204 -14.41 -10.79 -0.59
CA SER A 204 -15.54 -10.09 -1.24
C SER A 204 -15.16 -8.65 -1.63
N ILE A 205 -13.96 -8.52 -2.19
CA ILE A 205 -13.46 -7.28 -2.82
C ILE A 205 -13.69 -7.42 -4.31
#